data_AF-A0A3S2UV68-F1
#
_entry.id   AF-A0A3S2UV68-F1
#
_cell.length_a   1.000
_cell.length_b   1.000
_cell.length_c   1.000
_cell.angle_alpha   90.00
_cell.angle_beta   90.00
_cell.angle_gamma   90.00
#
_symmetry.space_group_name_H-M   'P 1'
#
loop_
_entity.id
_entity.type
_entity.pdbx_description
1 polymer ?
#
loop_
_entity_poly.entity_id
_entity_poly.type
_entity_poly.pdbx_seq_one_letter_code
_entity_poly.pdbx_strand_id
1 'polypeptide(L)'
;MSIERENNAQAMSALLTFRCLLSASLAQNKPDERVLNATAKASRSAEQRLSGMPKSEERYHPGLTRTLAVASEVARATHRGRVDPKDQNITMAVRIDEYSDCKSTEELTSQHRVTIGLQLQRLTKNLPSSGKSVLKLRGAWDFWQLWYFRAVDGDPLPWELQRRIALIADEEWSKGPERIADLIREIEDQLRPNAPQEELAKASRRAAEHAVRTELAAVGLAEQIDASVAEYLAATGQNCLPDEFAALDDLPRVLRRLGRDLHAAEDREAKLQRDIAELHAQIVRLETDLKLALSKTLSGRFSAGFWDQAGKSLGSWQLWSAVVAGGFYLLTTPTLSQPVEGIATTCQQLFPKSGVAVPPDLPPTVEL
;
A
#
# COMPACT_ATOMS: atom_id res chain seq x y z
N MET A 1 20.97 -2.10 -19.67
CA MET A 1 19.73 -1.84 -18.89
C MET A 1 20.15 -1.12 -17.63
N SER A 2 19.36 -0.15 -17.12
CA SER A 2 19.65 0.39 -15.79
C SER A 2 19.38 -0.69 -14.74
N ILE A 3 20.19 -0.74 -13.68
CA ILE A 3 20.04 -1.68 -12.54
C ILE A 3 18.61 -1.67 -11.99
N GLU A 4 17.96 -0.51 -12.00
CA GLU A 4 16.57 -0.33 -11.58
C GLU A 4 15.55 -1.06 -12.48
N ARG A 5 15.74 -1.05 -13.80
CA ARG A 5 14.86 -1.80 -14.73
C ARG A 5 15.00 -3.31 -14.51
N GLU A 6 16.20 -3.76 -14.21
CA GLU A 6 16.48 -5.17 -13.93
C GLU A 6 15.85 -5.62 -12.60
N ASN A 7 16.00 -4.84 -11.54
CA ASN A 7 15.37 -5.12 -10.24
C ASN A 7 13.83 -5.15 -10.34
N ASN A 8 13.24 -4.21 -11.08
CA ASN A 8 11.79 -4.18 -11.30
C ASN A 8 11.30 -5.42 -12.08
N ALA A 9 12.08 -5.85 -13.07
CA ALA A 9 11.75 -7.02 -13.87
C ALA A 9 11.82 -8.33 -13.06
N GLN A 10 12.80 -8.44 -12.15
CA GLN A 10 12.91 -9.54 -11.21
C GLN A 10 11.75 -9.57 -10.21
N ALA A 11 11.46 -8.43 -9.58
CA ALA A 11 10.36 -8.30 -8.62
C ALA A 11 9.01 -8.67 -9.24
N MET A 12 8.77 -8.21 -10.47
CA MET A 12 7.54 -8.53 -11.20
C MET A 12 7.40 -10.03 -11.50
N SER A 13 8.49 -10.68 -11.92
CA SER A 13 8.48 -12.12 -12.22
C SER A 13 8.34 -12.97 -10.96
N ALA A 14 8.95 -12.56 -9.84
CA ALA A 14 8.76 -13.20 -8.53
C ALA A 14 7.31 -13.07 -8.05
N LEU A 15 6.71 -11.89 -8.19
CA LEU A 15 5.32 -11.63 -7.81
C LEU A 15 4.34 -12.45 -8.66
N LEU A 16 4.57 -12.54 -9.98
CA LEU A 16 3.75 -13.36 -10.88
C LEU A 16 3.90 -14.86 -10.58
N THR A 17 5.11 -15.32 -10.28
CA THR A 17 5.37 -16.70 -9.84
C THR A 17 4.59 -17.02 -8.57
N PHE A 18 4.70 -16.16 -7.55
CA PHE A 18 3.98 -16.31 -6.29
C PHE A 18 2.46 -16.32 -6.51
N ARG A 19 1.94 -15.39 -7.32
CA ARG A 19 0.52 -15.31 -7.66
C ARG A 19 0.01 -16.59 -8.33
N CYS A 20 0.77 -17.15 -9.28
CA CYS A 20 0.41 -18.40 -9.95
C CYS A 20 0.36 -19.57 -8.95
N LEU A 21 1.39 -19.74 -8.12
CA LEU A 21 1.47 -20.83 -7.15
C LEU A 21 0.40 -20.72 -6.05
N LEU A 22 0.17 -19.50 -5.53
CA LEU A 22 -0.82 -19.26 -4.48
C LEU A 22 -2.24 -19.52 -4.99
N SER A 23 -2.59 -18.95 -6.16
CA SER A 23 -3.92 -19.13 -6.75
C SER A 23 -4.18 -20.59 -7.13
N ALA A 24 -3.19 -21.29 -7.68
CA ALA A 24 -3.26 -22.72 -7.95
C ALA A 24 -3.50 -23.54 -6.66
N SER A 25 -2.74 -23.27 -5.60
CA SER A 25 -2.91 -23.94 -4.30
C SER A 25 -4.31 -23.69 -3.71
N LEU A 26 -4.81 -22.46 -3.79
CA LEU A 26 -6.16 -22.12 -3.33
C LEU A 26 -7.23 -22.85 -4.15
N ALA A 27 -7.10 -22.87 -5.49
CA ALA A 27 -8.02 -23.56 -6.39
C ALA A 27 -8.06 -25.07 -6.15
N GLN A 28 -6.91 -25.68 -5.83
CA GLN A 28 -6.82 -27.10 -5.48
C GLN A 28 -7.53 -27.43 -4.16
N ASN A 29 -7.41 -26.55 -3.16
CA ASN A 29 -7.98 -26.79 -1.83
C ASN A 29 -9.48 -26.48 -1.74
N LYS A 30 -9.94 -25.47 -2.49
CA LYS A 30 -11.35 -25.07 -2.53
C LYS A 30 -11.65 -24.50 -3.92
N PRO A 31 -12.10 -25.34 -4.87
CA PRO A 31 -12.42 -24.88 -6.22
C PRO A 31 -13.68 -24.02 -6.18
N ASP A 32 -13.47 -22.72 -5.96
CA ASP A 32 -14.46 -21.66 -6.10
C ASP A 32 -14.24 -20.99 -7.46
N GLU A 33 -15.32 -20.66 -8.15
CA GLU A 33 -15.27 -20.03 -9.48
C GLU A 33 -14.41 -18.75 -9.49
N ARG A 34 -14.45 -17.95 -8.41
CA ARG A 34 -13.62 -16.74 -8.28
C ARG A 34 -12.13 -17.08 -8.19
N VAL A 35 -11.80 -18.14 -7.45
CA VAL A 35 -10.40 -18.59 -7.28
C VAL A 35 -9.88 -19.22 -8.58
N LEU A 36 -10.71 -19.99 -9.28
CA LEU A 36 -10.37 -20.54 -10.61
C LEU A 36 -10.14 -19.42 -11.63
N ASN A 37 -11.00 -18.40 -11.66
CA ASN A 37 -10.84 -17.23 -12.51
C ASN A 37 -9.57 -16.42 -12.17
N ALA A 38 -9.26 -16.26 -10.88
CA ALA A 38 -8.03 -15.62 -10.43
C ALA A 38 -6.78 -16.42 -10.85
N THR A 39 -6.84 -17.75 -10.77
CA THR A 39 -5.78 -18.67 -11.21
C THR A 39 -5.55 -18.57 -12.72
N ALA A 40 -6.62 -18.56 -13.50
CA ALA A 40 -6.58 -18.34 -14.94
C ALA A 40 -5.93 -17.00 -15.31
N LYS A 41 -6.31 -15.93 -14.59
CA LYS A 41 -5.76 -14.59 -14.79
C LYS A 41 -4.27 -14.52 -14.44
N ALA A 42 -3.84 -15.18 -13.35
CA ALA A 42 -2.45 -15.26 -12.95
C ALA A 42 -1.60 -15.96 -14.02
N SER A 43 -2.04 -17.13 -14.49
CA SER A 43 -1.39 -17.89 -15.56
C SER A 43 -1.25 -17.05 -16.85
N ARG A 44 -2.34 -16.43 -17.34
CA ARG A 44 -2.28 -15.56 -18.53
C ARG A 44 -1.30 -14.40 -18.36
N SER A 45 -1.25 -13.79 -17.17
CA SER A 45 -0.33 -12.68 -16.89
C SER A 45 1.13 -13.15 -16.92
N ALA A 46 1.42 -14.35 -16.42
CA ALA A 46 2.74 -14.96 -16.50
C ALA A 46 3.12 -15.32 -17.96
N GLU A 47 2.21 -15.92 -18.74
CA GLU A 47 2.43 -16.22 -20.17
C GLU A 47 2.67 -14.94 -21.00
N GLN A 48 1.89 -13.88 -20.74
CA GLN A 48 2.07 -12.60 -21.42
C GLN A 48 3.43 -11.98 -21.07
N ARG A 49 3.86 -12.09 -19.80
CA ARG A 49 5.18 -11.61 -19.40
C ARG A 49 6.30 -12.40 -20.06
N LEU A 50 6.20 -13.73 -20.11
CA LEU A 50 7.17 -14.61 -20.75
C LEU A 50 7.28 -14.33 -22.25
N SER A 51 6.16 -14.15 -22.94
CA SER A 51 6.17 -13.83 -24.39
C SER A 51 6.69 -12.43 -24.70
N GLY A 52 6.49 -11.46 -23.79
CA GLY A 52 7.04 -10.11 -23.91
C GLY A 52 8.45 -9.92 -23.34
N MET A 53 9.10 -10.98 -22.81
CA MET A 53 10.41 -10.86 -22.18
C MET A 53 11.52 -10.72 -23.25
N PRO A 54 12.35 -9.67 -23.19
CA PRO A 54 13.47 -9.51 -24.13
C PRO A 54 14.45 -10.69 -24.01
N LYS A 55 14.98 -11.19 -25.13
CA LYS A 55 16.01 -12.27 -25.15
C LYS A 55 17.26 -11.96 -24.33
N SER A 56 17.53 -10.68 -24.05
CA SER A 56 18.59 -10.29 -23.14
C SER A 56 18.24 -10.64 -21.70
N GLU A 57 17.00 -10.39 -21.27
CA GLU A 57 16.53 -10.64 -19.90
C GLU A 57 16.47 -12.15 -19.61
N GLU A 58 16.00 -12.95 -20.57
CA GLU A 58 16.04 -14.42 -20.51
C GLU A 58 17.46 -14.97 -20.35
N ARG A 59 18.46 -14.30 -20.96
CA ARG A 59 19.88 -14.68 -20.84
C ARG A 59 20.47 -14.37 -19.47
N TYR A 60 20.02 -13.29 -18.82
CA TYR A 60 20.54 -12.90 -17.50
C TYR A 60 19.87 -13.65 -16.36
N HIS A 61 18.59 -14.03 -16.51
CA HIS A 61 17.80 -14.65 -15.43
C HIS A 61 17.09 -15.95 -15.88
N PRO A 62 17.81 -16.94 -16.43
CA PRO A 62 17.20 -18.15 -16.99
C PRO A 62 16.41 -18.96 -15.95
N GLY A 63 16.86 -18.97 -14.69
CA GLY A 63 16.15 -19.64 -13.60
C GLY A 63 14.79 -19.00 -13.32
N LEU A 64 14.72 -17.66 -13.29
CA LEU A 64 13.49 -16.92 -13.02
C LEU A 64 12.44 -17.12 -14.13
N THR A 65 12.89 -17.08 -15.39
CA THR A 65 12.04 -17.34 -16.56
C THR A 65 11.48 -18.77 -16.53
N ARG A 66 12.33 -19.75 -16.17
CA ARG A 66 11.90 -21.16 -16.04
C ARG A 66 10.91 -21.34 -14.89
N THR A 67 11.17 -20.76 -13.71
CA THR A 67 10.25 -20.84 -12.57
C THR A 67 8.90 -20.19 -12.88
N LEU A 68 8.89 -19.04 -13.54
CA LEU A 68 7.66 -18.37 -13.97
C LEU A 68 6.88 -19.22 -14.99
N ALA A 69 7.57 -19.87 -15.93
CA ALA A 69 6.95 -20.77 -16.90
C ALA A 69 6.31 -21.99 -16.22
N VAL A 70 7.03 -22.63 -15.28
CA VAL A 70 6.49 -23.76 -14.51
C VAL A 70 5.30 -23.33 -13.66
N ALA A 71 5.40 -22.20 -12.94
CA ALA A 71 4.31 -21.69 -12.11
C ALA A 71 3.06 -21.36 -12.96
N SER A 72 3.26 -20.77 -14.15
CA SER A 72 2.17 -20.52 -15.09
C SER A 72 1.49 -21.81 -15.54
N GLU A 73 2.27 -22.84 -15.87
CA GLU A 73 1.73 -24.13 -16.29
C GLU A 73 0.94 -24.80 -15.17
N VAL A 74 1.44 -24.75 -13.94
CA VAL A 74 0.75 -25.29 -12.76
C VAL A 74 -0.59 -24.60 -12.55
N ALA A 75 -0.63 -23.27 -12.63
CA ALA A 75 -1.87 -22.50 -12.55
C ALA A 75 -2.85 -22.86 -13.67
N ARG A 76 -2.35 -23.01 -14.90
CA ARG A 76 -3.14 -23.40 -16.07
C ARG A 76 -3.72 -24.81 -15.95
N ALA A 77 -2.90 -25.77 -15.54
CA ALA A 77 -3.30 -27.16 -15.37
C ALA A 77 -4.33 -27.30 -14.23
N THR A 78 -4.13 -26.55 -13.14
CA THR A 78 -5.07 -26.47 -12.02
C THR A 78 -6.42 -25.91 -12.46
N HIS A 79 -6.44 -24.80 -13.21
CA HIS A 79 -7.69 -24.24 -13.73
C HIS A 79 -8.44 -25.24 -14.65
N ARG A 80 -7.71 -26.00 -15.46
CA ARG A 80 -8.28 -27.02 -16.36
C ARG A 80 -8.74 -28.30 -15.64
N GLY A 81 -8.57 -28.39 -14.32
CA GLY A 81 -8.88 -29.60 -13.55
C GLY A 81 -8.04 -30.81 -13.93
N ARG A 82 -6.84 -30.60 -14.51
CA ARG A 82 -5.97 -31.67 -15.05
C ARG A 82 -4.87 -32.14 -14.10
N VAL A 83 -4.84 -31.62 -12.87
CA VAL A 83 -3.85 -32.01 -11.86
C VAL A 83 -4.54 -32.92 -10.85
N ASP A 84 -4.11 -34.17 -10.77
CA ASP A 84 -4.53 -35.07 -9.69
C ASP A 84 -3.97 -34.51 -8.36
N PRO A 85 -4.81 -34.29 -7.33
CA PRO A 85 -4.39 -33.74 -6.04
C PRO A 85 -3.32 -34.58 -5.30
N LYS A 86 -2.98 -35.78 -5.79
CA LYS A 86 -1.93 -36.65 -5.22
C LYS A 86 -0.61 -36.62 -5.98
N ASP A 87 -0.49 -35.89 -7.10
CA ASP A 87 0.72 -35.93 -7.92
C ASP A 87 1.84 -35.05 -7.34
N GLN A 88 2.60 -35.63 -6.40
CA GLN A 88 3.75 -35.00 -5.71
C GLN A 88 4.87 -34.56 -6.68
N ASN A 89 4.87 -35.07 -7.92
CA ASN A 89 5.90 -34.76 -8.91
C ASN A 89 5.86 -33.32 -9.39
N ILE A 90 4.69 -32.65 -9.39
CA ILE A 90 4.59 -31.24 -9.80
C ILE A 90 5.15 -30.32 -8.72
N THR A 91 4.93 -30.64 -7.44
CA THR A 91 5.56 -29.95 -6.30
C THR A 91 7.06 -30.22 -6.23
N MET A 92 7.53 -31.38 -6.69
CA MET A 92 8.95 -31.72 -6.80
C MET A 92 9.64 -31.15 -8.04
N ALA A 93 8.94 -30.98 -9.17
CA ALA A 93 9.51 -30.40 -10.40
C ALA A 93 9.94 -28.93 -10.19
N VAL A 94 9.16 -28.16 -9.42
CA VAL A 94 9.55 -26.82 -8.96
C VAL A 94 10.77 -26.86 -8.03
N ARG A 95 10.99 -27.98 -7.30
CA ARG A 95 12.12 -28.17 -6.38
C ARG A 95 13.41 -28.67 -7.05
N ILE A 96 13.33 -29.45 -8.14
CA ILE A 96 14.49 -30.13 -8.76
C ILE A 96 15.16 -29.25 -9.83
N ASP A 97 14.41 -28.40 -10.53
CA ASP A 97 14.96 -27.53 -11.58
C ASP A 97 15.71 -26.30 -11.04
N GLU A 98 15.52 -25.95 -9.76
CA GLU A 98 16.29 -24.90 -9.05
C GLU A 98 17.76 -25.29 -8.79
N TYR A 99 18.15 -26.57 -8.97
CA TYR A 99 19.43 -27.08 -8.46
C TYR A 99 20.33 -27.80 -9.48
N SER A 100 19.96 -27.91 -10.76
CA SER A 100 20.75 -28.72 -11.70
C SER A 100 21.88 -27.99 -12.44
N ASP A 101 21.96 -26.65 -12.46
CA ASP A 101 22.95 -25.96 -13.33
C ASP A 101 23.72 -24.75 -12.75
N CYS A 102 23.73 -24.54 -11.43
CA CYS A 102 24.53 -23.45 -10.84
C CYS A 102 25.72 -24.01 -10.05
N LYS A 103 26.88 -24.17 -10.71
CA LYS A 103 28.17 -24.14 -10.00
C LYS A 103 28.36 -22.74 -9.40
N SER A 104 28.71 -22.70 -8.12
CA SER A 104 28.98 -21.55 -7.23
C SER A 104 27.81 -20.61 -6.88
N THR A 105 26.89 -21.10 -6.03
CA THR A 105 25.94 -20.29 -5.27
C THR A 105 26.59 -19.26 -4.32
N GLU A 106 27.85 -19.44 -3.94
CA GLU A 106 28.61 -18.49 -3.09
C GLU A 106 28.96 -17.17 -3.79
N GLU A 107 29.05 -17.16 -5.13
CA GLU A 107 29.54 -15.99 -5.88
C GLU A 107 28.39 -15.00 -6.20
N LEU A 108 27.18 -15.53 -6.42
CA LEU A 108 25.95 -14.75 -6.61
C LEU A 108 25.38 -14.21 -5.30
N THR A 109 25.56 -14.94 -4.18
CA THR A 109 25.11 -14.47 -2.84
C THR A 109 25.93 -13.30 -2.31
N SER A 110 27.18 -13.14 -2.74
CA SER A 110 28.02 -12.01 -2.36
C SER A 110 27.68 -10.68 -3.05
N GLN A 111 26.96 -10.69 -4.20
CA GLN A 111 26.80 -9.46 -5.00
C GLN A 111 25.39 -8.89 -5.11
N HIS A 112 24.30 -9.66 -4.95
CA HIS A 112 22.94 -9.11 -5.11
C HIS A 112 21.98 -9.49 -3.97
N ARG A 113 21.50 -8.48 -3.25
CA ARG A 113 20.48 -8.56 -2.19
C ARG A 113 19.12 -8.96 -2.77
N VAL A 114 18.81 -10.25 -2.79
CA VAL A 114 17.45 -10.76 -3.04
C VAL A 114 16.95 -11.52 -1.81
N THR A 115 16.56 -10.75 -0.79
CA THR A 115 16.14 -11.28 0.52
C THR A 115 14.72 -11.85 0.49
N ILE A 116 13.83 -11.35 -0.36
CA ILE A 116 12.40 -11.70 -0.33
C ILE A 116 12.13 -13.11 -0.87
N GLY A 117 12.86 -13.55 -1.90
CA GLY A 117 12.68 -14.87 -2.52
C GLY A 117 13.08 -16.02 -1.60
N LEU A 118 14.21 -15.88 -0.90
CA LEU A 118 14.72 -16.90 0.03
C LEU A 118 13.88 -17.02 1.30
N GLN A 119 13.30 -15.91 1.78
CA GLN A 119 12.44 -15.89 2.96
C GLN A 119 11.09 -16.59 2.69
N LEU A 120 10.49 -16.37 1.51
CA LEU A 120 9.29 -17.10 1.08
C LEU A 120 9.56 -18.61 0.85
N GLN A 121 10.75 -18.98 0.39
CA GLN A 121 11.17 -20.37 0.21
C GLN A 121 11.33 -21.11 1.55
N ARG A 122 11.80 -20.43 2.60
CA ARG A 122 11.85 -20.97 3.98
C ARG A 122 10.46 -21.11 4.59
N LEU A 123 9.59 -20.12 4.37
CA LEU A 123 8.20 -20.15 4.84
C LEU A 123 7.40 -21.29 4.20
N THR A 124 7.62 -21.55 2.90
CA THR A 124 6.94 -22.65 2.19
C THR A 124 7.49 -24.04 2.50
N LYS A 125 8.78 -24.17 2.85
CA LYS A 125 9.37 -25.45 3.30
C LYS A 125 8.77 -26.00 4.60
N ASN A 126 8.23 -25.12 5.45
CA ASN A 126 7.65 -25.48 6.74
C ASN A 126 6.12 -25.60 6.73
N LEU A 127 5.46 -25.45 5.56
CA LEU A 127 4.03 -25.74 5.47
C LEU A 127 3.80 -27.25 5.71
N PRO A 128 2.91 -27.65 6.65
CA PRO A 128 2.62 -29.04 6.90
C PRO A 128 2.10 -29.72 5.63
N SER A 129 2.70 -30.84 5.24
CA SER A 129 2.23 -31.74 4.18
C SER A 129 0.86 -32.38 4.48
N SER A 130 0.26 -32.09 5.63
CA SER A 130 -1.13 -32.42 5.93
C SER A 130 -2.04 -31.39 5.26
N GLY A 131 -2.86 -31.78 4.28
CA GLY A 131 -3.82 -30.96 3.52
C GLY A 131 -4.84 -30.15 4.34
N LYS A 132 -4.38 -29.28 5.22
CA LYS A 132 -5.15 -28.25 5.90
C LYS A 132 -5.08 -27.01 5.00
N SER A 133 -6.22 -26.69 4.39
CA SER A 133 -6.40 -25.49 3.56
C SER A 133 -5.76 -24.26 4.22
N VAL A 134 -5.03 -23.46 3.44
CA VAL A 134 -4.47 -22.15 3.82
C VAL A 134 -5.54 -21.23 4.43
N LEU A 135 -6.82 -21.47 4.11
CA LEU A 135 -7.98 -20.74 4.65
C LEU A 135 -8.33 -21.10 6.11
N LYS A 136 -7.73 -22.15 6.70
CA LYS A 136 -7.85 -22.50 8.13
C LYS A 136 -6.70 -21.95 8.99
N LEU A 137 -5.71 -21.29 8.38
CA LEU A 137 -4.61 -20.64 9.10
C LEU A 137 -5.03 -19.25 9.63
N ARG A 138 -6.14 -19.18 10.38
CA ARG A 138 -6.48 -17.95 11.12
C ARG A 138 -5.43 -17.70 12.21
N GLY A 139 -5.05 -16.45 12.44
CA GLY A 139 -4.02 -16.06 13.40
C GLY A 139 -2.76 -15.51 12.72
N ALA A 140 -1.64 -16.22 12.80
CA ALA A 140 -0.32 -15.74 12.34
C ALA A 140 -0.24 -15.35 10.85
N TRP A 141 -1.24 -15.75 10.05
CA TRP A 141 -1.32 -15.44 8.62
C TRP A 141 -2.35 -14.35 8.26
N ASP A 142 -3.10 -13.83 9.23
CA ASP A 142 -4.17 -12.86 8.98
C ASP A 142 -3.62 -11.58 8.33
N PHE A 143 -2.45 -11.12 8.77
CA PHE A 143 -1.75 -9.99 8.14
C PHE A 143 -1.48 -10.23 6.65
N TRP A 144 -0.93 -11.39 6.29
CA TRP A 144 -0.57 -11.71 4.92
C TRP A 144 -1.78 -11.87 4.01
N GLN A 145 -2.87 -12.43 4.55
CA GLN A 145 -4.15 -12.48 3.85
C GLN A 145 -4.68 -11.07 3.59
N LEU A 146 -4.71 -10.22 4.61
CA LEU A 146 -5.14 -8.83 4.48
C LEU A 146 -4.28 -8.07 3.47
N TRP A 147 -2.95 -8.18 3.59
CA TRP A 147 -1.99 -7.57 2.66
C TRP A 147 -2.25 -8.01 1.21
N TYR A 148 -2.47 -9.30 0.97
CA TYR A 148 -2.76 -9.83 -0.36
C TYR A 148 -4.08 -9.29 -0.92
N PHE A 149 -5.17 -9.39 -0.16
CA PHE A 149 -6.49 -8.93 -0.63
C PHE A 149 -6.47 -7.42 -0.91
N ARG A 150 -5.88 -6.65 -0.01
CA ARG A 150 -5.70 -5.20 -0.18
C ARG A 150 -4.89 -4.84 -1.43
N ALA A 151 -3.79 -5.54 -1.68
CA ALA A 151 -3.01 -5.34 -2.90
C ALA A 151 -3.79 -5.71 -4.17
N VAL A 152 -4.60 -6.78 -4.13
CA VAL A 152 -5.46 -7.19 -5.26
C VAL A 152 -6.59 -6.19 -5.52
N ASP A 153 -7.14 -5.61 -4.46
CA ASP A 153 -8.22 -4.62 -4.53
C ASP A 153 -7.73 -3.21 -4.87
N GLY A 154 -6.42 -3.04 -5.12
CA GLY A 154 -5.82 -1.75 -5.47
C GLY A 154 -5.70 -0.79 -4.28
N ASP A 155 -5.83 -1.28 -3.05
CA ASP A 155 -5.64 -0.51 -1.82
C ASP A 155 -4.56 -1.15 -0.94
N PRO A 156 -3.28 -1.14 -1.35
CA PRO A 156 -2.20 -1.78 -0.60
C PRO A 156 -2.06 -1.20 0.82
N LEU A 157 -1.41 -1.94 1.73
CA LEU A 157 -1.14 -1.42 3.08
C LEU A 157 -0.29 -0.13 3.05
N PRO A 158 -0.34 0.73 4.09
CA PRO A 158 0.53 1.90 4.17
C PRO A 158 2.01 1.55 3.93
N TRP A 159 2.71 2.37 3.13
CA TRP A 159 4.09 2.08 2.74
C TRP A 159 5.03 1.96 3.95
N GLU A 160 4.89 2.85 4.95
CA GLU A 160 5.74 2.80 6.15
C GLU A 160 5.53 1.52 6.96
N LEU A 161 4.31 0.98 7.03
CA LEU A 161 4.04 -0.33 7.64
C LEU A 161 4.78 -1.43 6.88
N GLN A 162 4.65 -1.46 5.55
CA GLN A 162 5.35 -2.44 4.71
C GLN A 162 6.87 -2.35 4.84
N ARG A 163 7.40 -1.12 4.86
CA ARG A 163 8.84 -0.85 5.04
C ARG A 163 9.35 -1.34 6.38
N ARG A 164 8.65 -1.05 7.49
CA ARG A 164 9.07 -1.53 8.82
C ARG A 164 9.04 -3.05 8.94
N ILE A 165 8.04 -3.70 8.34
CA ILE A 165 7.95 -5.16 8.29
C ILE A 165 9.11 -5.74 7.47
N ALA A 166 9.46 -5.12 6.34
CA ALA A 166 10.61 -5.52 5.53
C ALA A 166 11.96 -5.33 6.24
N LEU A 167 12.02 -4.46 7.26
CA LEU A 167 13.21 -4.20 8.08
C LEU A 167 13.29 -5.07 9.34
N ILE A 168 12.33 -5.97 9.59
CA ILE A 168 12.43 -6.97 10.65
C ILE A 168 13.67 -7.84 10.41
N ALA A 169 14.52 -7.98 11.44
CA ALA A 169 15.78 -8.71 11.35
C ALA A 169 15.60 -10.18 10.94
N ASP A 170 16.52 -10.71 10.12
CA ASP A 170 16.48 -12.08 9.59
C ASP A 170 16.43 -13.15 10.68
N GLU A 171 17.01 -12.86 11.86
CA GLU A 171 16.97 -13.74 13.03
C GLU A 171 15.54 -13.91 13.57
N GLU A 172 14.70 -12.88 13.50
CA GLU A 172 13.31 -12.95 13.93
C GLU A 172 12.46 -13.78 12.95
N TRP A 173 12.73 -13.68 11.65
CA TRP A 173 12.06 -14.52 10.63
C TRP A 173 12.30 -16.01 10.85
N SER A 174 13.48 -16.36 11.37
CA SER A 174 13.85 -17.75 11.67
C SER A 174 13.10 -18.32 12.89
N LYS A 175 12.46 -17.48 13.72
CA LYS A 175 11.68 -17.91 14.89
C LYS A 175 10.26 -18.36 14.56
N GLY A 176 9.83 -18.22 13.31
CA GLY A 176 8.54 -18.71 12.83
C GLY A 176 7.47 -17.62 12.65
N PRO A 177 6.35 -17.97 11.99
CA PRO A 177 5.32 -17.01 11.58
C PRO A 177 4.57 -16.39 12.76
N GLU A 178 4.41 -17.09 13.89
CA GLU A 178 3.75 -16.56 15.09
C GLU A 178 4.52 -15.37 15.67
N ARG A 179 5.85 -15.49 15.76
CA ARG A 179 6.73 -14.42 16.24
C ARG A 179 6.68 -13.20 15.32
N ILE A 180 6.67 -13.42 14.01
CA ILE A 180 6.54 -12.33 13.03
C ILE A 180 5.18 -11.65 13.16
N ALA A 181 4.10 -12.39 13.38
CA ALA A 181 2.78 -11.81 13.59
C ALA A 181 2.71 -10.96 14.87
N ASP A 182 3.42 -11.31 15.94
CA ASP A 182 3.55 -10.46 17.14
C ASP A 182 4.31 -9.17 16.83
N LEU A 183 5.43 -9.25 16.11
CA LEU A 183 6.22 -8.06 15.72
C LEU A 183 5.46 -7.13 14.79
N ILE A 184 4.68 -7.69 13.86
CA ILE A 184 3.80 -6.91 12.98
C ILE A 184 2.77 -6.15 13.82
N ARG A 185 2.14 -6.81 14.80
CA ARG A 185 1.20 -6.14 15.73
C ARG A 185 1.87 -5.01 16.50
N GLU A 186 3.10 -5.22 16.98
CA GLU A 186 3.86 -4.17 17.66
C GLU A 186 4.16 -2.99 16.73
N ILE A 187 4.55 -3.25 15.47
CA ILE A 187 4.76 -2.20 14.46
C ILE A 187 3.45 -1.47 14.16
N GLU A 188 2.33 -2.18 14.00
CA GLU A 188 1.01 -1.60 13.79
C GLU A 188 0.61 -0.70 14.96
N ASP A 189 0.86 -1.12 16.21
CA ASP A 189 0.58 -0.33 17.40
C ASP A 189 1.49 0.90 17.51
N GLN A 190 2.77 0.79 17.14
CA GLN A 190 3.70 1.94 17.08
C GLN A 190 3.33 2.95 15.99
N LEU A 191 2.74 2.47 14.88
CA LEU A 191 2.28 3.31 13.78
C LEU A 191 0.85 3.80 13.97
N ARG A 192 0.11 3.25 14.94
CA ARG A 192 -1.24 3.73 15.27
C ARG A 192 -1.10 5.18 15.71
N PRO A 193 -1.85 6.11 15.08
CA PRO A 193 -1.78 7.51 15.46
C PRO A 193 -2.15 7.67 16.94
N ASN A 194 -1.43 8.52 17.66
CA ASN A 194 -1.66 8.85 19.08
C ASN A 194 -2.99 9.61 19.34
N ALA A 195 -3.95 9.52 18.43
CA ALA A 195 -5.26 10.11 18.60
C ALA A 195 -5.97 9.45 19.80
N PRO A 196 -6.55 10.23 20.72
CA PRO A 196 -7.30 9.67 21.85
C PRO A 196 -8.42 8.76 21.33
N GLN A 197 -8.45 7.50 21.77
CA GLN A 197 -9.42 6.50 21.30
C GLN A 197 -10.88 6.96 21.48
N GLU A 198 -11.15 7.73 22.54
CA GLU A 198 -12.46 8.33 22.80
C GLU A 198 -12.85 9.35 21.72
N GLU A 199 -11.91 10.18 21.27
CA GLU A 199 -12.15 11.18 20.23
C GLU A 199 -12.31 10.53 18.85
N LEU A 200 -11.56 9.47 18.56
CA LEU A 200 -11.76 8.65 17.36
C LEU A 200 -13.15 8.01 17.35
N ALA A 201 -13.61 7.49 18.49
CA ALA A 201 -14.95 6.93 18.61
C ALA A 201 -16.03 7.99 18.42
N LYS A 202 -15.88 9.19 19.01
CA LYS A 202 -16.79 10.33 18.80
C LYS A 202 -16.84 10.76 17.34
N ALA A 203 -15.69 10.95 16.70
CA ALA A 203 -15.61 11.32 15.29
C ALA A 203 -16.25 10.25 14.38
N SER A 204 -16.04 8.97 14.67
CA SER A 204 -16.63 7.85 13.92
C SER A 204 -18.14 7.80 14.04
N ARG A 205 -18.69 8.03 15.24
CA ARG A 205 -20.14 8.10 15.45
C ARG A 205 -20.76 9.25 14.66
N ARG A 206 -20.18 10.45 14.71
CA ARG A 206 -20.65 11.61 13.94
C ARG A 206 -20.57 11.39 12.43
N ALA A 207 -19.45 10.82 11.96
CA ALA A 207 -19.29 10.44 10.57
C ALA A 207 -20.40 9.45 10.14
N ALA A 208 -20.75 8.49 11.00
CA ALA A 208 -21.83 7.55 10.74
C ALA A 208 -23.23 8.18 10.77
N GLU A 209 -23.49 9.12 11.68
CA GLU A 209 -24.74 9.90 11.81
C GLU A 209 -25.00 10.76 10.58
N HIS A 210 -23.94 11.27 9.95
CA HIS A 210 -24.02 12.13 8.76
C HIS A 210 -23.44 11.49 7.50
N ALA A 211 -23.54 10.16 7.39
CA ALA A 211 -22.87 9.34 6.38
C ALA A 211 -22.89 9.91 4.96
N VAL A 212 -24.06 10.32 4.46
CA VAL A 212 -24.19 10.86 3.09
C VAL A 212 -23.38 12.16 2.91
N ARG A 213 -23.40 13.06 3.90
CA ARG A 213 -22.64 14.31 3.83
C ARG A 213 -21.15 14.06 4.03
N THR A 214 -20.78 13.20 4.96
CA THR A 214 -19.40 12.79 5.23
C THR A 214 -18.77 12.12 4.01
N GLU A 215 -19.49 11.22 3.34
CA GLU A 215 -19.05 10.59 2.11
C GLU A 215 -18.85 11.62 1.00
N LEU A 216 -19.86 12.47 0.74
CA LEU A 216 -19.77 13.48 -0.31
C LEU A 216 -18.60 14.44 -0.08
N ALA A 217 -18.39 14.85 1.17
CA ALA A 217 -17.26 15.70 1.55
C ALA A 217 -15.92 14.97 1.36
N ALA A 218 -15.81 13.71 1.77
CA ALA A 218 -14.57 12.94 1.64
C ALA A 218 -14.23 12.67 0.17
N VAL A 219 -15.20 12.26 -0.64
CA VAL A 219 -15.01 12.00 -2.08
C VAL A 219 -14.68 13.30 -2.83
N GLY A 220 -15.43 14.37 -2.59
CA GLY A 220 -15.17 15.67 -3.20
C GLY A 220 -13.79 16.21 -2.86
N LEU A 221 -13.36 16.08 -1.60
CA LEU A 221 -12.01 16.46 -1.18
C LEU A 221 -10.93 15.61 -1.89
N ALA A 222 -11.14 14.30 -1.99
CA ALA A 222 -10.21 13.41 -2.68
C ALA A 222 -10.03 13.78 -4.16
N GLU A 223 -11.13 14.07 -4.86
CA GLU A 223 -11.10 14.51 -6.26
C GLU A 223 -10.37 15.84 -6.43
N GLN A 224 -10.58 16.79 -5.51
CA GLN A 224 -9.93 18.09 -5.58
C GLN A 224 -8.41 18.02 -5.33
N ILE A 225 -7.98 17.18 -4.38
CA ILE A 225 -6.56 16.92 -4.15
C ILE A 225 -5.94 16.28 -5.40
N ASP A 226 -6.54 15.23 -5.95
CA ASP A 226 -6.04 14.56 -7.16
C ASP A 226 -5.92 15.53 -8.35
N ALA A 227 -6.92 16.38 -8.57
CA ALA A 227 -6.90 17.37 -9.63
C ALA A 227 -5.74 18.37 -9.46
N SER A 228 -5.52 18.84 -8.23
CA SER A 228 -4.45 19.80 -7.92
C SER A 228 -3.05 19.18 -8.05
N VAL A 229 -2.90 17.92 -7.64
CA VAL A 229 -1.66 17.15 -7.82
C VAL A 229 -1.39 16.90 -9.30
N ALA A 230 -2.41 16.48 -10.06
CA ALA A 230 -2.27 16.25 -11.50
C ALA A 230 -1.90 17.54 -12.27
N GLU A 231 -2.50 18.68 -11.91
CA GLU A 231 -2.14 19.99 -12.48
C GLU A 231 -0.67 20.35 -12.20
N TYR A 232 -0.21 20.13 -10.97
CA TYR A 232 1.19 20.36 -10.60
C TYR A 232 2.15 19.50 -11.43
N LEU A 233 1.88 18.19 -11.53
CA LEU A 233 2.74 17.26 -12.29
C LEU A 233 2.77 17.62 -13.78
N ALA A 234 1.62 17.99 -14.36
CA ALA A 234 1.54 18.43 -15.75
C ALA A 234 2.31 19.74 -16.00
N ALA A 235 2.24 20.71 -15.07
CA ALA A 235 2.90 22.00 -15.20
C ALA A 235 4.43 21.93 -15.01
N THR A 236 4.90 21.02 -14.15
CA THR A 236 6.33 20.86 -13.84
C THR A 236 7.03 19.83 -14.72
N GLY A 237 6.29 18.92 -15.35
CA GLY A 237 6.83 17.78 -16.09
C GLY A 237 7.45 16.71 -15.19
N GLN A 238 7.19 16.76 -13.88
CA GLN A 238 7.67 15.76 -12.92
C GLN A 238 6.72 14.57 -12.86
N ASN A 239 7.26 13.41 -12.47
CA ASN A 239 6.49 12.16 -12.37
C ASN A 239 5.96 11.89 -10.95
N CYS A 240 6.37 12.68 -9.95
CA CYS A 240 5.99 12.54 -8.56
C CYS A 240 6.01 13.90 -7.86
N LEU A 241 5.29 13.99 -6.74
CA LEU A 241 5.38 15.15 -5.86
C LEU A 241 6.76 15.23 -5.18
N PRO A 242 7.22 16.44 -4.82
CA PRO A 242 8.34 16.59 -3.92
C PRO A 242 8.09 15.88 -2.59
N ASP A 243 9.16 15.44 -1.92
CA ASP A 243 9.08 14.73 -0.63
C ASP A 243 8.27 15.53 0.41
N GLU A 244 8.35 16.86 0.37
CA GLU A 244 7.60 17.76 1.26
C GLU A 244 6.08 17.73 1.05
N PHE A 245 5.61 17.25 -0.10
CA PHE A 245 4.18 17.13 -0.43
C PHE A 245 3.74 15.68 -0.59
N ALA A 246 4.62 14.71 -0.28
CA ALA A 246 4.34 13.29 -0.48
C ALA A 246 3.09 12.80 0.27
N ALA A 247 2.74 13.42 1.41
CA ALA A 247 1.51 13.10 2.13
C ALA A 247 0.24 13.35 1.30
N LEU A 248 0.24 14.33 0.39
CA LEU A 248 -0.92 14.62 -0.48
C LEU A 248 -1.24 13.49 -1.46
N ASP A 249 -0.28 12.62 -1.77
CA ASP A 249 -0.47 11.47 -2.67
C ASP A 249 -1.33 10.37 -2.00
N ASP A 250 -1.18 10.22 -0.67
CA ASP A 250 -1.88 9.19 0.10
C ASP A 250 -3.27 9.63 0.57
N LEU A 251 -3.48 10.92 0.85
CA LEU A 251 -4.73 11.47 1.42
C LEU A 251 -6.00 11.06 0.61
N PRO A 252 -6.04 11.21 -0.72
CA PRO A 252 -7.23 10.89 -1.53
C PRO A 252 -7.69 9.45 -1.36
N ARG A 253 -6.74 8.53 -1.19
CA ARG A 253 -7.03 7.11 -0.97
C ARG A 253 -7.71 6.87 0.37
N VAL A 254 -7.23 7.49 1.45
CA VAL A 254 -7.83 7.38 2.79
C VAL A 254 -9.25 7.96 2.79
N LEU A 255 -9.44 9.12 2.15
CA LEU A 255 -10.74 9.78 2.05
C LEU A 255 -11.77 8.92 1.28
N ARG A 256 -11.37 8.30 0.17
CA ARG A 256 -12.26 7.38 -0.57
C ARG A 256 -12.60 6.14 0.22
N ARG A 257 -11.64 5.60 0.98
CA ARG A 257 -11.89 4.44 1.85
C ARG A 257 -12.90 4.80 2.94
N LEU A 258 -12.72 5.94 3.61
CA LEU A 258 -13.69 6.48 4.56
C LEU A 258 -15.09 6.59 3.92
N GLY A 259 -15.19 7.15 2.71
CA GLY A 259 -16.44 7.24 1.96
C GLY A 259 -17.12 5.87 1.73
N ARG A 260 -16.36 4.86 1.32
CA ARG A 260 -16.87 3.50 1.10
C ARG A 260 -17.32 2.82 2.40
N ASP A 261 -16.54 2.97 3.46
CA ASP A 261 -16.76 2.28 4.73
C ASP A 261 -17.95 2.89 5.52
N LEU A 262 -18.38 4.11 5.16
CA LEU A 262 -19.62 4.71 5.68
C LEU A 262 -20.89 3.94 5.33
N HIS A 263 -20.90 3.13 4.27
CA HIS A 263 -22.06 2.32 3.86
C HIS A 263 -21.97 0.85 4.25
N ALA A 264 -20.83 0.41 4.78
CA ALA A 264 -20.65 -0.98 5.20
C ALA A 264 -21.47 -1.28 6.46
N ALA A 265 -22.25 -2.37 6.46
CA ALA A 265 -23.09 -2.75 7.60
C ALA A 265 -22.31 -3.48 8.71
N GLU A 266 -21.33 -4.30 8.35
CA GLU A 266 -20.54 -5.12 9.29
C GLU A 266 -19.21 -4.44 9.63
N ASP A 267 -18.89 -4.38 10.92
CA ASP A 267 -17.71 -3.73 11.50
C ASP A 267 -17.55 -2.24 11.16
N ARG A 268 -18.67 -1.56 10.87
CA ARG A 268 -18.71 -0.16 10.43
C ARG A 268 -17.93 0.76 11.36
N GLU A 269 -18.21 0.73 12.65
CA GLU A 269 -17.57 1.62 13.63
C GLU A 269 -16.07 1.36 13.73
N ALA A 270 -15.63 0.10 13.78
CA ALA A 270 -14.22 -0.25 13.85
C ALA A 270 -13.46 0.11 12.56
N LYS A 271 -14.12 0.06 11.39
CA LYS A 271 -13.57 0.54 10.12
C LYS A 271 -13.43 2.06 10.11
N LEU A 272 -14.50 2.79 10.44
CA LEU A 272 -14.48 4.25 10.51
C LEU A 272 -13.45 4.77 11.50
N GLN A 273 -13.32 4.14 12.69
CA GLN A 273 -12.29 4.52 13.66
C GLN A 273 -10.89 4.38 13.08
N ARG A 274 -10.62 3.29 12.34
CA ARG A 274 -9.32 3.10 11.68
C ARG A 274 -9.08 4.11 10.57
N ASP A 275 -10.07 4.38 9.73
CA ASP A 275 -9.93 5.33 8.62
C ASP A 275 -9.77 6.76 9.13
N ILE A 276 -10.52 7.17 10.15
CA ILE A 276 -10.38 8.50 10.77
C ILE A 276 -9.02 8.62 11.47
N ALA A 277 -8.57 7.56 12.13
CA ALA A 277 -7.23 7.51 12.73
C ALA A 277 -6.15 7.68 11.65
N GLU A 278 -6.23 6.93 10.54
CA GLU A 278 -5.29 7.05 9.43
C GLU A 278 -5.34 8.44 8.76
N LEU A 279 -6.54 8.99 8.57
CA LEU A 279 -6.72 10.36 8.04
C LEU A 279 -6.03 11.38 8.95
N HIS A 280 -6.24 11.28 10.27
CA HIS A 280 -5.58 12.14 11.24
C HIS A 280 -4.06 12.01 11.19
N ALA A 281 -3.51 10.78 11.13
CA ALA A 281 -2.07 10.58 10.97
C ALA A 281 -1.51 11.25 9.71
N GLN A 282 -2.20 11.12 8.58
CA GLN A 282 -1.77 11.73 7.32
C GLN A 282 -1.82 13.26 7.38
N ILE A 283 -2.81 13.84 8.06
CA ILE A 283 -2.89 15.29 8.27
C ILE A 283 -1.76 15.78 9.19
N VAL A 284 -1.45 15.07 10.28
CA VAL A 284 -0.30 15.39 11.16
C VAL A 284 1.03 15.32 10.39
N ARG A 285 1.19 14.29 9.55
CA ARG A 285 2.37 14.14 8.70
C ARG A 285 2.48 15.30 7.73
N LEU A 286 1.39 15.64 7.04
CA LEU A 286 1.35 16.77 6.11
C LEU A 286 1.72 18.09 6.79
N GLU A 287 1.20 18.36 7.99
CA GLU A 287 1.58 19.53 8.78
C GLU A 287 3.09 19.57 9.05
N THR A 288 3.66 18.43 9.44
CA THR A 288 5.10 18.30 9.74
C THR A 288 5.95 18.54 8.48
N ASP A 289 5.56 17.94 7.35
CA ASP A 289 6.26 18.06 6.08
C ASP A 289 6.20 19.50 5.55
N LEU A 290 5.06 20.19 5.72
CA LEU A 290 4.92 21.61 5.38
C LEU A 290 5.78 22.52 6.26
N LYS A 291 5.85 22.27 7.58
CA LYS A 291 6.74 23.03 8.48
C LYS A 291 8.20 22.84 8.09
N LEU A 292 8.58 21.62 7.71
CA LEU A 292 9.91 21.34 7.18
C LEU A 292 10.16 22.11 5.88
N ALA A 293 9.20 22.10 4.95
CA ALA A 293 9.27 22.86 3.70
C ALA A 293 9.49 24.35 3.97
N LEU A 294 8.72 24.93 4.89
CA LEU A 294 8.86 26.33 5.31
C LEU A 294 10.26 26.63 5.83
N SER A 295 10.81 25.77 6.70
CA SER A 295 12.18 25.95 7.21
C SER A 295 13.23 25.93 6.09
N LYS A 296 13.05 25.05 5.09
CA LYS A 296 13.93 24.96 3.91
C LYS A 296 13.79 26.21 3.01
N THR A 297 12.59 26.75 2.86
CA THR A 297 12.35 28.01 2.13
C THR A 297 13.10 29.17 2.77
N LEU A 298 13.02 29.31 4.10
CA LEU A 298 13.75 30.33 4.85
C LEU A 298 15.27 30.20 4.70
N SER A 299 15.77 28.97 4.49
CA SER A 299 17.19 28.71 4.21
C SER A 299 17.63 28.94 2.76
N GLY A 300 16.72 29.34 1.85
CA GLY A 300 17.02 29.62 0.44
C GLY A 300 17.32 28.38 -0.43
N ARG A 301 16.96 27.17 0.03
CA ARG A 301 17.29 25.90 -0.65
C ARG A 301 16.44 25.59 -1.89
N PHE A 302 15.34 26.30 -2.10
CA PHE A 302 14.45 26.09 -3.24
C PHE A 302 14.63 27.19 -4.29
N SER A 303 14.53 26.81 -5.56
CA SER A 303 14.58 27.78 -6.65
C SER A 303 13.30 28.64 -6.68
N ALA A 304 13.41 29.89 -7.11
CA ALA A 304 12.25 30.77 -7.26
C ALA A 304 11.21 30.20 -8.24
N GLY A 305 11.67 29.50 -9.29
CA GLY A 305 10.79 28.85 -10.26
C GLY A 305 9.96 27.70 -9.68
N PHE A 306 10.53 26.94 -8.74
CA PHE A 306 9.79 25.89 -8.03
C PHE A 306 8.61 26.48 -7.25
N TRP A 307 8.82 27.56 -6.48
CA TRP A 307 7.75 28.18 -5.70
C TRP A 307 6.69 28.87 -6.54
N ASP A 308 7.06 29.42 -7.70
CA ASP A 308 6.09 29.99 -8.63
C ASP A 308 5.16 28.89 -9.21
N GLN A 309 5.71 27.71 -9.52
CA GLN A 309 4.92 26.58 -10.02
C GLN A 309 4.11 25.89 -8.92
N ALA A 310 4.74 25.61 -7.77
CA ALA A 310 4.06 25.06 -6.61
C ALA A 310 2.94 26.00 -6.15
N GLY A 311 3.18 27.31 -6.11
CA GLY A 311 2.19 28.31 -5.72
C GLY A 311 0.96 28.38 -6.62
N LYS A 312 1.09 28.11 -7.92
CA LYS A 312 -0.03 28.15 -8.88
C LYS A 312 -1.01 26.99 -8.71
N SER A 313 -0.50 25.80 -8.41
CA SER A 313 -1.29 24.56 -8.32
C SER A 313 -1.45 24.13 -6.86
N LEU A 314 -0.37 23.62 -6.27
CA LEU A 314 -0.33 23.18 -4.87
C LEU A 314 -0.54 24.32 -3.87
N GLY A 315 -0.29 25.59 -4.23
CA GLY A 315 -0.54 26.76 -3.41
C GLY A 315 -1.90 27.41 -3.67
N SER A 316 -2.75 26.79 -4.49
CA SER A 316 -4.10 27.31 -4.72
C SER A 316 -4.87 27.35 -3.39
N TRP A 317 -5.54 28.47 -3.13
CA TRP A 317 -6.36 28.57 -1.94
C TRP A 317 -7.50 27.56 -1.93
N GLN A 318 -7.94 27.15 -3.12
CA GLN A 318 -8.98 26.15 -3.29
C GLN A 318 -8.55 24.81 -2.67
N LEU A 319 -7.35 24.30 -3.01
CA LEU A 319 -6.84 23.05 -2.43
C LEU A 319 -6.76 23.14 -0.90
N TRP A 320 -6.08 24.14 -0.37
CA TRP A 320 -5.87 24.22 1.08
C TRP A 320 -7.13 24.55 1.85
N SER A 321 -8.02 25.37 1.30
CA SER A 321 -9.33 25.60 1.93
C SER A 321 -10.16 24.32 1.96
N ALA A 322 -10.07 23.46 0.94
CA ALA A 322 -10.74 22.17 0.94
C ALA A 322 -10.13 21.20 1.94
N VAL A 323 -8.79 21.08 2.00
CA VAL A 323 -8.08 20.26 2.99
C VAL A 323 -8.41 20.73 4.41
N VAL A 324 -8.43 22.04 4.63
CA VAL A 324 -8.72 22.64 5.93
C VAL A 324 -10.20 22.43 6.31
N ALA A 325 -11.13 22.90 5.47
CA ALA A 325 -12.57 22.78 5.75
C ALA A 325 -13.02 21.32 5.82
N GLY A 326 -12.54 20.47 4.92
CA GLY A 326 -12.81 19.05 4.92
C GLY A 326 -12.18 18.34 6.12
N GLY A 327 -10.94 18.69 6.49
CA GLY A 327 -10.29 18.18 7.70
C GLY A 327 -11.08 18.51 8.96
N PHE A 328 -11.50 19.77 9.12
CA PHE A 328 -12.37 20.19 10.23
C PHE A 328 -13.71 19.44 10.23
N TYR A 329 -14.34 19.34 9.07
CA TYR A 329 -15.63 18.67 8.91
C TYR A 329 -15.56 17.16 9.20
N LEU A 330 -14.47 16.49 8.83
CA LEU A 330 -14.30 15.04 8.99
C LEU A 330 -13.77 14.65 10.37
N LEU A 331 -12.87 15.45 10.95
CA LEU A 331 -12.24 15.12 12.22
C LEU A 331 -13.07 15.60 13.43
N THR A 332 -13.92 16.62 13.25
CA THR A 332 -15.01 17.12 14.14
C THR A 332 -14.69 17.40 15.61
N THR A 333 -13.50 17.07 16.08
CA THR A 333 -13.07 17.14 17.48
C THR A 333 -11.87 18.08 17.58
N PRO A 334 -11.82 18.95 18.60
CA PRO A 334 -10.77 19.98 18.71
C PRO A 334 -9.35 19.40 18.69
N THR A 335 -9.15 18.23 19.29
CA THR A 335 -7.83 17.59 19.33
C THR A 335 -7.39 17.07 17.97
N LEU A 336 -8.30 16.49 17.20
CA LEU A 336 -7.97 15.99 15.86
C LEU A 336 -7.87 17.13 14.83
N SER A 337 -8.49 18.28 15.09
CA SER A 337 -8.46 19.42 14.17
C SER A 337 -7.25 20.36 14.36
N GLN A 338 -6.53 20.29 15.49
CA GLN A 338 -5.34 21.12 15.72
C GLN A 338 -4.30 21.08 14.57
N PRO A 339 -3.95 19.90 14.02
CA PRO A 339 -3.03 19.81 12.88
C PRO A 339 -3.52 20.58 11.64
N VAL A 340 -4.84 20.66 11.46
CA VAL A 340 -5.48 21.36 10.35
C VAL A 340 -5.25 22.88 10.44
N GLU A 341 -5.28 23.45 11.64
CA GLU A 341 -4.95 24.87 11.89
C GLU A 341 -3.47 25.15 11.60
N GLY A 342 -2.60 24.20 11.98
CA GLY A 342 -1.17 24.26 11.68
C GLY A 342 -0.89 24.26 10.18
N ILE A 343 -1.61 23.43 9.41
CA ILE A 343 -1.55 23.43 7.95
C ILE A 343 -1.98 24.80 7.39
N ALA A 344 -3.13 25.32 7.81
CA ALA A 344 -3.63 26.61 7.32
C ALA A 344 -2.61 27.73 7.53
N THR A 345 -2.06 27.82 8.74
CA THR A 345 -1.04 28.81 9.12
C THR A 345 0.24 28.64 8.30
N THR A 346 0.72 27.41 8.14
CA THR A 346 1.98 27.13 7.42
C THR A 346 1.83 27.41 5.92
N CYS A 347 0.68 27.07 5.33
CA CYS A 347 0.39 27.35 3.92
C CYS A 347 0.27 28.85 3.65
N GLN A 348 -0.29 29.64 4.56
CA GLN A 348 -0.33 31.09 4.44
C GLN A 348 1.09 31.70 4.42
N GLN A 349 2.01 31.14 5.22
CA GLN A 349 3.41 31.58 5.25
C GLN A 349 4.20 31.14 4.02
N LEU A 350 3.97 29.92 3.53
CA LEU A 350 4.60 29.40 2.31
C LEU A 350 4.11 30.10 1.05
N PHE A 351 2.81 30.41 0.99
CA PHE A 351 2.15 30.99 -0.18
C PHE A 351 1.41 32.28 0.19
N PRO A 352 2.12 33.37 0.53
CA PRO A 352 1.49 34.61 1.01
C PRO A 352 0.58 35.28 -0.04
N LYS A 353 0.75 34.95 -1.33
CA LYS A 353 -0.10 35.44 -2.44
C LYS A 353 -1.30 34.55 -2.74
N SER A 354 -1.45 33.40 -2.07
CA SER A 354 -2.50 32.42 -2.38
C SER A 354 -3.90 32.93 -2.06
N GLY A 355 -4.05 33.87 -1.11
CA GLY A 355 -5.36 34.31 -0.64
C GLY A 355 -6.08 33.29 0.22
N VAL A 356 -5.38 32.27 0.76
CA VAL A 356 -5.93 31.36 1.77
C VAL A 356 -6.32 32.19 3.00
N ALA A 357 -7.62 32.43 3.15
CA ALA A 357 -8.17 32.96 4.39
C ALA A 357 -8.14 31.83 5.43
N VAL A 358 -7.57 32.11 6.61
CA VAL A 358 -7.90 31.31 7.80
C VAL A 358 -9.42 31.40 7.94
N PRO A 359 -10.15 30.28 8.04
CA PRO A 359 -11.59 30.33 8.24
C PRO A 359 -11.88 31.30 9.39
N PRO A 360 -12.80 32.27 9.24
CA PRO A 360 -13.23 33.07 10.39
C PRO A 360 -13.68 32.11 11.49
N ASP A 361 -13.43 32.49 12.75
CA ASP A 361 -13.69 31.69 13.96
C ASP A 361 -14.80 30.67 13.73
N LEU A 362 -14.44 29.38 13.87
CA LEU A 362 -15.35 28.24 13.75
C LEU A 362 -16.73 28.65 14.29
N PRO A 363 -17.83 28.45 13.55
CA PRO A 363 -19.14 28.65 14.14
C PRO A 363 -19.14 27.87 15.45
N PRO A 364 -19.50 28.51 16.58
CA PRO A 364 -19.43 27.87 17.89
C PRO A 364 -20.09 26.51 17.73
N THR A 365 -19.37 25.45 18.10
CA THR A 365 -19.83 24.06 18.03
C THR A 365 -21.31 24.06 18.35
N VAL A 366 -22.15 23.92 17.31
CA VAL A 366 -23.58 23.84 17.54
C VAL A 366 -23.71 22.50 18.25
N GLU A 367 -23.97 22.55 19.55
CA GLU A 367 -24.51 21.42 20.30
C GLU A 367 -25.82 21.06 19.59
N LEU A 368 -25.73 20.14 18.63
CA LEU A 368 -26.86 19.46 18.01
C LEU A 368 -27.07 18.12 18.72
#